data_AF-A0A7J4IM05-F1
#
_entry.id   AF-A0A7J4IM05-F1
#
_cell.length_a   1.000
_cell.length_b   1.000
_cell.length_c   1.000
_cell.angle_alpha   90.00
_cell.angle_beta   90.00
_cell.angle_gamma   90.00
#
_symmetry.space_group_name_H-M   'P 1'
#
loop_
_entity.id
_entity.type
_entity.pdbx_description
1 polymer ?
#
loop_
_entity_poly.entity_id
_entity_poly.type
_entity_poly.pdbx_seq_one_letter_code
_entity_poly.pdbx_strand_id
1 'polypeptide(L)' 'MAAPTLNATLDAMLALLLVEDRALGLEFTEGAFLIRLPTTRRIAERLGVPHYYVLPLIGALEADGLLTRAERVGIRTTP' A
#
# COMPACT_ATOMS: atom_id res chain seq x y z
N MET A 1 -10.62 -12.23 -14.24
CA MET A 1 -10.79 -10.96 -13.48
C MET A 1 -9.88 -9.92 -14.10
N ALA A 2 -10.32 -8.66 -14.19
CA ALA A 2 -9.49 -7.59 -14.74
C ALA A 2 -8.42 -7.15 -13.72
N ALA A 3 -7.30 -6.63 -14.21
CA ALA A 3 -6.30 -5.97 -13.34
C ALA A 3 -6.93 -4.71 -12.70
N PRO A 4 -6.66 -4.42 -11.41
CA PRO A 4 -7.19 -3.25 -10.76
C PRO A 4 -6.55 -1.98 -11.32
N THR A 5 -7.25 -0.86 -11.22
CA THR A 5 -6.68 0.46 -11.50
C THR A 5 -5.86 0.96 -10.32
N LEU A 6 -5.04 1.98 -10.54
CA LEU A 6 -4.33 2.66 -9.46
C LEU A 6 -5.31 3.23 -8.42
N ASN A 7 -6.36 3.92 -8.86
CA ASN A 7 -7.37 4.49 -7.95
C ASN A 7 -8.07 3.42 -7.10
N ALA A 8 -8.44 2.29 -7.69
CA ALA A 8 -9.04 1.18 -6.93
C ALA A 8 -8.05 0.61 -5.90
N THR A 9 -6.76 0.57 -6.24
CA THR A 9 -5.71 0.10 -5.34
C THR A 9 -5.49 1.05 -4.17
N LEU A 10 -5.48 2.36 -4.42
CA LEU A 10 -5.37 3.39 -3.38
C LEU A 10 -6.61 3.40 -2.48
N ASP A 11 -7.80 3.32 -3.05
CA ASP A 11 -9.05 3.24 -2.30
C ASP A 11 -9.07 2.00 -1.39
N ALA A 12 -8.62 0.85 -1.90
CA ALA A 12 -8.49 -0.36 -1.09
C ALA A 12 -7.50 -0.19 0.07
N MET A 13 -6.36 0.47 -0.14
CA MET A 13 -5.41 0.77 0.94
C MET A 13 -6.04 1.65 2.03
N LEU A 14 -6.72 2.73 1.63
CA LEU A 14 -7.35 3.66 2.56
C LEU A 14 -8.49 3.01 3.34
N ALA A 15 -9.33 2.23 2.67
CA ALA A 15 -10.41 1.51 3.32
C ALA A 15 -9.89 0.49 4.34
N LEU A 16 -8.81 -0.26 4.01
CA LEU A 16 -8.16 -1.17 4.95
C LEU A 16 -7.69 -0.43 6.21
N LEU A 17 -7.00 0.70 6.05
CA LEU A 17 -6.45 1.44 7.20
C LEU A 17 -7.53 2.14 8.03
N LEU A 18 -8.42 2.88 7.37
CA LEU A 18 -9.31 3.85 8.03
C LEU A 18 -10.64 3.23 8.47
N VAL A 19 -11.12 2.19 7.77
CA VAL A 19 -12.46 1.62 8.00
C VAL A 19 -12.38 0.24 8.61
N GLU A 20 -11.53 -0.65 8.08
CA GLU A 20 -11.43 -2.03 8.56
C GLU A 20 -10.54 -2.13 9.81
N ASP A 21 -9.26 -1.76 9.67
CA ASP A 21 -8.29 -1.82 10.76
C ASP A 21 -8.54 -0.69 11.78
N ARG A 22 -9.12 0.43 11.34
CA ARG A 22 -9.33 1.66 12.14
C ARG A 22 -8.06 2.07 12.88
N ALA A 23 -6.93 1.88 12.22
CA ALA A 23 -5.60 2.06 12.79
C ALA A 23 -4.68 2.61 11.72
N LEU A 24 -3.91 3.64 12.09
CA LEU A 24 -2.88 4.22 11.23
C LEU A 24 -1.52 4.02 11.90
N GLY A 25 -0.61 3.34 11.20
CA GLY A 25 0.77 3.19 11.65
C GLY A 25 1.62 4.35 11.15
N LEU A 26 2.26 5.07 12.08
CA LEU A 26 3.21 6.14 11.75
C LEU A 26 4.61 5.75 12.21
N GLU A 27 5.61 6.13 11.41
CA GLU A 27 7.03 6.03 11.74
C GLU A 27 7.65 7.42 11.62
N PHE A 28 8.24 7.93 12.69
CA PHE A 28 8.90 9.23 12.67
C PHE A 28 10.38 9.04 12.34
N THR A 29 10.87 9.81 11.38
CA THR A 29 12.28 9.91 11.03
C THR A 29 12.76 11.34 11.25
N GLU A 30 14.06 11.59 11.11
CA GLU A 30 14.57 12.95 11.18
C GLU A 30 13.99 13.77 10.01
N GLY A 31 13.14 14.76 10.33
CA GLY A 31 12.54 15.68 9.34
C GLY A 31 11.32 15.16 8.56
N ALA A 32 10.88 13.93 8.78
CA ALA A 32 9.71 13.37 8.08
C ALA A 32 8.91 12.38 8.96
N PHE A 33 7.72 12.03 8.49
CA PHE A 33 6.96 10.92 9.02
C PHE A 33 6.51 10.03 7.86
N LEU A 34 6.51 8.73 8.09
CA LEU A 34 6.11 7.72 7.13
C LEU A 34 4.82 7.07 7.58
N ILE A 35 3.90 6.87 6.65
CA ILE A 35 2.67 6.13 6.88
C ILE A 35 2.92 4.68 6.48
N ARG A 36 2.68 3.75 7.42
CA ARG A 36 2.66 2.31 7.13
C ARG A 36 1.39 1.97 6.36
N LEU A 37 1.55 1.39 5.18
CA LEU A 37 0.49 0.96 4.29
C LEU A 37 0.26 -0.56 4.39
N PRO A 38 -0.95 -1.05 4.01
CA PRO A 38 -1.22 -2.47 3.97
C PRO A 38 -0.30 -3.21 3.00
N THR A 39 -0.08 -4.50 3.25
CA THR A 39 0.73 -5.32 2.34
C THR A 39 0.02 -5.56 1.02
N THR A 40 0.79 -5.83 -0.05
CA THR A 40 0.25 -6.19 -1.38
C THR A 40 -0.79 -7.30 -1.29
N ARG A 41 -0.57 -8.29 -0.42
CA ARG A 41 -1.48 -9.41 -0.21
C ARG A 41 -2.83 -8.96 0.34
N ARG A 42 -2.84 -8.10 1.37
CA ARG A 42 -4.09 -7.58 1.96
C ARG A 42 -4.87 -6.71 0.97
N ILE A 43 -4.17 -5.89 0.20
CA ILE A 43 -4.79 -5.05 -0.84
C ILE A 43 -5.47 -5.94 -1.88
N ALA A 44 -4.78 -7.00 -2.34
CA ALA A 44 -5.31 -7.93 -3.33
C ALA A 44 -6.51 -8.74 -2.80
N GLU A 45 -6.43 -9.22 -1.54
CA GLU A 45 -7.54 -9.90 -0.86
C GLU A 45 -8.78 -9.01 -0.80
N ARG A 46 -8.63 -7.74 -0.40
CA ARG A 46 -9.73 -6.77 -0.38
C ARG A 46 -10.34 -6.54 -1.76
N LEU A 47 -9.50 -6.43 -2.79
CA LEU A 47 -9.95 -6.23 -4.17
C LEU A 47 -10.51 -7.50 -4.82
N GLY A 48 -10.38 -8.66 -4.17
CA GLY A 48 -10.79 -9.94 -4.73
C GLY A 48 -9.99 -10.36 -5.96
N VAL A 49 -8.73 -9.91 -6.09
CA VAL A 49 -7.86 -10.20 -7.24
C VAL A 49 -6.57 -10.92 -6.82
N PRO A 50 -5.86 -11.58 -7.74
CA PRO A 50 -4.55 -12.16 -7.43
C PRO A 50 -3.51 -11.09 -7.10
N HIS A 51 -2.66 -11.34 -6.11
CA HIS A 51 -1.67 -10.35 -5.63
C HIS A 51 -0.69 -9.86 -6.70
N TYR A 52 -0.37 -10.68 -7.69
CA TYR A 52 0.50 -10.29 -8.80
C TYR A 52 -0.13 -9.27 -9.75
N TYR A 53 -1.43 -8.98 -9.65
CA TYR A 53 -2.05 -7.84 -10.33
C TYR A 53 -1.84 -6.51 -9.60
N VAL A 54 -1.57 -6.55 -8.30
CA VAL A 54 -1.30 -5.36 -7.48
C VAL A 54 0.20 -5.02 -7.51
N LEU A 55 1.08 -6.04 -7.61
CA LEU A 55 2.54 -5.85 -7.63
C LEU A 55 3.03 -4.79 -8.63
N PRO A 56 2.58 -4.73 -9.90
CA PRO A 56 3.05 -3.73 -10.85
C PRO A 56 2.68 -2.30 -10.45
N LEU A 57 1.51 -2.11 -9.84
CA LEU A 57 1.06 -0.79 -9.39
C LEU A 57 1.90 -0.30 -8.20
N ILE A 58 2.19 -1.19 -7.25
CA ILE A 58 3.10 -0.87 -6.14
C ILE A 58 4.52 -0.59 -6.67
N GLY A 59 4.99 -1.37 -7.65
CA GLY A 59 6.28 -1.15 -8.29
C GLY A 59 6.37 0.20 -9.01
N ALA A 60 5.29 0.64 -9.67
CA ALA A 60 5.23 1.97 -10.28
C ALA A 60 5.30 3.09 -9.22
N LEU A 61 4.52 2.98 -8.15
CA LEU A 61 4.56 3.96 -7.05
C LEU A 61 5.91 4.02 -6.34
N GLU A 62 6.62 2.89 -6.25
CA GLU A 62 7.98 2.85 -5.73
C GLU A 62 9.00 3.47 -6.68
N ALA A 63 8.88 3.22 -8.00
CA ALA A 63 9.72 3.84 -9.01
C ALA A 63 9.54 5.37 -9.05
N ASP A 64 8.32 5.85 -8.80
CA ASP A 64 7.99 7.27 -8.69
C ASP A 64 8.41 7.89 -7.34
N GLY A 65 8.98 7.09 -6.43
CA GLY A 65 9.45 7.56 -5.13
C GLY A 65 8.33 7.86 -4.12
N LEU A 66 7.11 7.37 -4.34
CA LEU A 66 5.97 7.61 -3.45
C LEU A 66 5.91 6.61 -2.30
N LEU A 67 6.34 5.38 -2.55
CA LEU A 67 6.32 4.26 -1.60
C LEU A 67 7.68 3.57 -1.52
N THR A 68 7.97 2.97 -0.38
CA THR A 68 9.11 2.07 -0.20
C THR A 68 8.59 0.70 0.23
N ARG A 69 8.99 -0.37 -0.48
CA ARG A 69 8.78 -1.75 0.01
C ARG A 69 9.88 -2.10 1.00
N ALA A 70 9.51 -2.31 2.26
CA ALA A 70 10.43 -2.81 3.27
C ALA A 70 10.35 -4.35 3.30
N GLU A 71 11.44 -5.04 2.99
CA GLU A 71 11.49 -6.50 3.05
C GLU A 71 10.99 -6.99 4.42
N ARG A 72 10.00 -7.91 4.40
CA ARG A 72 9.37 -8.54 5.58
C ARG A 72 8.54 -7.65 6.51
N VAL A 73 8.45 -6.34 6.27
CA VAL A 73 7.71 -5.39 7.13
C VAL A 73 6.46 -4.83 6.44
N GLY A 74 6.42 -4.77 5.12
CA GLY A 74 5.26 -4.32 4.35
C GLY A 74 5.57 -3.13 3.43
N ILE A 75 4.61 -2.21 3.30
CA ILE A 75 4.70 -1.02 2.46
C ILE A 75 4.66 0.21 3.37
N ARG A 76 5.44 1.24 3.07
CA ARG A 76 5.33 2.56 3.72
C ARG A 76 5.48 3.68 2.70
N THR A 77 5.04 4.89 3.04
CA THR A 77 5.38 6.08 2.25
C THR A 77 6.88 6.32 2.26
N THR A 78 7.39 6.97 1.23
CA THR A 78 8.78 7.42 1.15
C THR A 78 8.89 8.83 1.77
N PRO A 79 10.02 9.19 2.43
CA PRO A 79 10.27 10.56 2.89
C PRO A 79 10.19 11.61 1.78
#